data_AF-A0A7K2DJ97-F1
#
_entry.id   AF-A0A7K2DJ97-F1
#
_cell.length_a   1.000
_cell.length_b   1.000
_cell.length_c   1.000
_cell.angle_alpha   90.00
_cell.angle_beta   90.00
_cell.angle_gamma   90.00
#
_symmetry.space_group_name_H-M   'P 1'
#
loop_
_entity.id
_entity.type
_entity.pdbx_description
1 polymer ?
#
loop_
_entity_poly.entity_id
_entity_poly.type
_entity_poly.pdbx_seq_one_letter_code
_entity_poly.pdbx_strand_id
1 'polypeptide(L)'
;MSARAPGAGSARRGVPATVSTLAPTSRCNATAGHRSTGRVIVSKRTADIVIRVLTAVTLVALALAVLFYEDLVGGDGSYPAVALLFAEGDYIEVDSSPRIADTALLILRAALGMMIFVHGYNKAFRGGKLAGTGRWFQSMGMRPGKVHATLAAGTEMGVGVLLVLGLLTQLAAAGLIALMVVAFWTVHRDKGFMITGEGWEYVALIAVMSLVTAILGPGAMSLDYELEIAHRLDGM
;
A
#
# COMPACT_ATOMS: atom_id res chain seq x y z
N MET A 1 -3.17 50.36 45.18
CA MET A 1 -4.54 49.83 45.04
C MET A 1 -4.52 48.34 45.30
N SER A 2 -5.35 47.94 46.27
CA SER A 2 -5.91 46.61 46.61
C SER A 2 -5.01 45.37 46.77
N ALA A 3 -5.16 44.77 47.95
CA ALA A 3 -4.50 43.56 48.42
C ALA A 3 -5.47 42.35 48.45
N ARG A 4 -4.90 41.16 48.22
CA ARG A 4 -5.15 39.87 48.92
C ARG A 4 -6.59 39.28 48.97
N ALA A 5 -6.78 38.16 48.29
CA ALA A 5 -7.71 37.06 48.66
C ALA A 5 -6.99 36.08 49.63
N PRO A 6 -7.59 35.00 50.24
CA PRO A 6 -8.94 34.42 50.10
C PRO A 6 -9.63 34.03 51.44
N GLY A 7 -10.88 33.54 51.39
CA GLY A 7 -11.56 32.96 52.55
C GLY A 7 -12.62 31.92 52.17
N ALA A 8 -12.53 30.73 52.78
CA ALA A 8 -13.35 29.54 52.56
C ALA A 8 -14.38 29.32 53.70
N GLY A 9 -15.42 28.50 53.43
CA GLY A 9 -16.36 27.93 54.40
C GLY A 9 -17.81 27.96 53.87
N SER A 10 -18.68 26.96 54.01
CA SER A 10 -18.67 25.74 54.82
C SER A 10 -19.73 24.75 54.28
N ALA A 11 -19.52 23.47 54.56
CA ALA A 11 -20.36 22.35 54.21
C ALA A 11 -21.52 22.11 55.21
N ARG A 12 -22.69 21.64 54.73
CA ARG A 12 -23.70 20.85 55.47
C ARG A 12 -24.24 19.77 54.52
N ARG A 13 -23.91 18.48 54.71
CA ARG A 13 -24.72 17.41 55.37
C ARG A 13 -26.20 17.46 54.94
N GLY A 14 -26.87 16.47 54.37
CA GLY A 14 -26.65 15.03 54.21
C GLY A 14 -28.01 14.35 54.38
N VAL A 15 -28.51 13.61 53.37
CA VAL A 15 -29.63 12.66 53.50
C VAL A 15 -29.42 11.53 52.48
N PRO A 16 -29.31 10.25 52.90
CA PRO A 16 -29.30 9.11 51.98
C PRO A 16 -30.72 8.53 51.85
N ALA A 17 -31.19 8.33 50.63
CA ALA A 17 -32.40 7.55 50.35
C ALA A 17 -32.02 6.25 49.63
N THR A 18 -31.96 5.17 50.41
CA THR A 18 -31.96 3.78 49.97
C THR A 18 -33.39 3.36 49.64
N VAL A 19 -33.67 2.94 48.40
CA VAL A 19 -34.82 2.09 48.08
C VAL A 19 -34.38 1.00 47.11
N SER A 20 -34.65 -0.23 47.54
CA SER A 20 -34.39 -1.52 46.90
C SER A 20 -35.50 -1.90 45.91
N THR A 21 -35.28 -3.00 45.18
CA THR A 21 -36.20 -3.79 44.32
C THR A 21 -36.38 -3.26 42.88
N LEU A 22 -36.44 -4.06 41.81
CA LEU A 22 -36.74 -5.48 41.60
C LEU A 22 -36.20 -5.86 40.19
N ALA A 23 -35.64 -7.06 40.05
CA ALA A 23 -35.36 -7.66 38.74
C ALA A 23 -36.62 -8.36 38.19
N PRO A 24 -36.85 -8.35 36.87
CA PRO A 24 -37.58 -9.42 36.21
C PRO A 24 -36.69 -10.18 35.23
N THR A 25 -36.65 -11.49 35.44
CA THR A 25 -36.11 -12.49 34.54
C THR A 25 -36.87 -12.52 33.23
N SER A 26 -36.17 -12.39 32.09
CA SER A 26 -36.64 -12.92 30.82
C SER A 26 -35.51 -13.68 30.14
N ARG A 27 -35.64 -15.01 30.16
CA ARG A 27 -34.85 -15.92 29.34
C ARG A 27 -35.25 -15.68 27.89
N CYS A 28 -34.34 -15.14 27.10
CA CYS A 28 -34.42 -15.22 25.64
C CYS A 28 -33.35 -16.19 25.16
N ASN A 29 -33.82 -17.34 24.69
CA ASN A 29 -33.01 -18.43 24.15
C ASN A 29 -32.54 -18.00 22.76
N ALA A 30 -31.35 -17.42 22.66
CA ALA A 30 -30.71 -17.11 21.39
C ALA A 30 -29.57 -18.12 21.15
N THR A 31 -29.86 -19.15 20.35
CA THR A 31 -28.84 -19.97 19.71
C THR A 31 -28.07 -19.09 18.72
N ALA A 32 -27.11 -18.33 19.23
CA ALA A 32 -26.16 -17.59 18.41
C ALA A 32 -25.16 -18.58 17.84
N GLY A 33 -25.38 -18.97 16.58
CA GLY A 33 -24.40 -19.70 15.78
C GLY A 33 -23.10 -18.92 15.73
N HIS A 34 -22.11 -19.35 16.50
CA HIS A 34 -20.77 -18.81 16.53
C HIS A 34 -20.05 -19.21 15.23
N ARG A 35 -20.31 -18.47 14.15
CA ARG A 35 -19.44 -18.52 12.97
C ARG A 35 -18.13 -17.84 13.35
N SER A 36 -17.12 -18.65 13.66
CA SER A 36 -15.74 -18.23 13.83
C SER A 36 -15.25 -17.63 12.50
N THR A 37 -15.42 -16.32 12.35
CA THR A 37 -14.71 -15.57 11.31
C THR A 37 -13.23 -15.68 11.66
N GLY A 38 -12.49 -16.48 10.88
CA GLY A 38 -11.07 -16.71 11.05
C GLY A 38 -10.31 -15.39 11.00
N ARG A 39 -10.09 -14.79 12.17
CA ARG A 39 -9.34 -13.56 12.31
C ARG A 39 -7.87 -13.95 12.20
N VAL A 40 -7.28 -13.79 11.02
CA VAL A 40 -5.84 -13.95 10.83
C VAL A 40 -5.17 -12.78 11.54
N ILE A 41 -4.64 -13.04 12.74
CA ILE A 41 -3.91 -12.04 13.54
C ILE A 41 -2.42 -12.19 13.21
N VAL A 42 -1.92 -11.35 12.32
CA VAL A 42 -0.47 -11.24 12.08
C VAL A 42 0.14 -10.41 13.20
N SER A 43 1.17 -10.93 13.87
CA SER A 43 1.81 -10.22 14.97
C SER A 43 2.60 -9.00 14.45
N LYS A 44 2.66 -7.93 15.24
CA LYS A 44 3.46 -6.73 14.88
C LYS A 44 4.91 -7.08 14.52
N ARG A 45 5.53 -8.00 15.26
CA ARG A 45 6.88 -8.50 14.96
C ARG A 45 6.96 -9.14 13.58
N THR A 46 5.97 -9.98 13.22
CA THR A 46 5.93 -10.65 11.91
C THR A 46 5.84 -9.62 10.79
N ALA A 47 5.00 -8.61 10.96
CA ALA A 47 4.84 -7.59 9.94
C ALA A 47 6.05 -6.64 9.85
N ASP A 48 6.68 -6.27 10.96
CA ASP A 48 7.94 -5.51 10.96
C ASP A 48 9.08 -6.31 10.30
N ILE A 49 9.11 -7.64 10.49
CA ILE A 49 10.03 -8.53 9.77
C ILE A 49 9.73 -8.49 8.27
N VAL A 50 8.47 -8.62 7.86
CA VAL A 50 8.08 -8.57 6.44
C VAL A 50 8.49 -7.24 5.82
N ILE A 51 8.26 -6.10 6.48
CA ILE A 51 8.72 -4.79 6.00
C ILE A 51 10.23 -4.76 5.84
N ARG A 52 10.98 -5.22 6.85
CA ARG A 52 12.46 -5.25 6.76
C ARG A 52 12.96 -6.15 5.64
N VAL A 53 12.33 -7.30 5.43
CA VAL A 53 12.66 -8.21 4.34
C VAL A 53 12.34 -7.58 2.99
N LEU A 54 11.15 -7.00 2.81
CA LEU A 54 10.78 -6.33 1.57
C LEU A 54 11.69 -5.13 1.30
N THR A 55 11.99 -4.30 2.32
CA THR A 55 12.97 -3.21 2.21
C THR A 55 14.34 -3.74 1.82
N ALA A 56 14.83 -4.81 2.46
CA ALA A 56 16.11 -5.40 2.12
C ALA A 56 16.12 -5.92 0.68
N VAL A 57 15.04 -6.58 0.24
CA VAL A 57 14.89 -7.04 -1.15
C VAL A 57 14.88 -5.86 -2.12
N THR A 58 14.17 -4.78 -1.83
CA THR A 58 14.18 -3.56 -2.65
C THR A 58 15.57 -2.92 -2.69
N LEU A 59 16.26 -2.84 -1.56
CA LEU A 59 17.60 -2.27 -1.48
C LEU A 59 18.63 -3.16 -2.18
N VAL A 60 18.49 -4.48 -2.11
CA VAL A 60 19.32 -5.43 -2.86
C VAL A 60 19.02 -5.31 -4.34
N ALA A 61 17.76 -5.24 -4.77
CA ALA A 61 17.41 -5.02 -6.18
C ALA A 61 17.98 -3.70 -6.71
N LEU A 62 17.89 -2.62 -5.91
CA LEU A 62 18.49 -1.32 -6.25
C LEU A 62 20.02 -1.39 -6.25
N ALA A 63 20.63 -2.07 -5.29
CA ALA A 63 22.08 -2.24 -5.22
C ALA A 63 22.59 -3.11 -6.37
N LEU A 64 21.90 -4.18 -6.75
CA LEU A 64 22.20 -4.96 -7.95
C LEU A 64 22.05 -4.09 -9.19
N ALA A 65 21.00 -3.29 -9.30
CA ALA A 65 20.84 -2.36 -10.41
C ALA A 65 21.99 -1.34 -10.51
N VAL A 66 22.50 -0.85 -9.37
CA VAL A 66 23.65 0.07 -9.30
C VAL A 66 24.98 -0.64 -9.52
N LEU A 67 25.17 -1.86 -8.99
CA LEU A 67 26.42 -2.62 -9.08
C LEU A 67 26.61 -3.22 -10.47
N PHE A 68 25.52 -3.64 -11.11
CA PHE A 68 25.52 -4.08 -12.49
C PHE A 68 25.32 -2.92 -13.46
N TYR A 69 25.17 -1.67 -12.99
CA TYR A 69 25.06 -0.49 -13.86
C TYR A 69 26.26 -0.36 -14.79
N GLU A 70 27.48 -0.51 -14.26
CA GLU A 70 28.72 -0.43 -15.06
C GLU A 70 28.84 -1.59 -16.06
N ASP A 71 28.37 -2.79 -15.71
CA ASP A 71 28.34 -3.95 -16.60
C ASP A 71 27.21 -3.86 -17.65
N LEU A 72 26.14 -3.11 -17.36
CA LEU A 72 25.01 -2.84 -18.28
C LEU A 72 25.29 -1.67 -19.23
N VAL A 73 26.21 -0.77 -18.88
CA VAL A 73 26.57 0.43 -19.65
C VAL A 73 27.83 0.23 -20.51
N GLY A 74 28.56 -0.87 -20.33
CA GLY A 74 29.77 -1.16 -21.10
C GLY A 74 30.97 -0.37 -20.57
N GLY A 75 31.97 -1.09 -20.07
CA GLY A 75 33.18 -0.52 -19.46
C GLY A 75 34.16 0.17 -20.41
N ASP A 76 33.74 0.60 -21.60
CA ASP A 76 34.57 1.31 -22.58
C ASP A 76 34.34 2.84 -22.59
N GLY A 77 33.41 3.35 -21.79
CA GLY A 77 33.14 4.80 -21.68
C GLY A 77 32.41 5.38 -22.90
N SER A 78 31.82 4.54 -23.74
CA SER A 78 31.01 4.94 -24.89
C SER A 78 29.55 5.09 -24.47
N TYR A 79 29.14 6.26 -23.98
CA TYR A 79 27.70 6.53 -23.73
C TYR A 79 26.88 6.41 -25.02
N PRO A 80 25.81 5.59 -25.10
CA PRO A 80 24.80 5.74 -26.14
C PRO A 80 23.62 6.52 -25.54
N ALA A 81 23.81 7.81 -25.22
CA ALA A 81 22.68 8.63 -24.79
C ALA A 81 22.73 10.10 -25.24
N VAL A 82 23.87 10.60 -25.74
CA VAL A 82 23.97 12.00 -26.21
C VAL A 82 24.85 12.17 -27.44
N ALA A 83 25.45 11.10 -27.97
CA ALA A 83 26.29 11.17 -29.15
C ALA A 83 25.53 10.70 -30.40
N LEU A 84 25.45 11.61 -31.38
CA LEU A 84 25.01 11.43 -32.77
C LEU A 84 23.52 11.66 -33.06
N LEU A 85 23.10 12.91 -32.86
CA LEU A 85 22.33 13.67 -33.87
C LEU A 85 23.15 13.89 -35.17
N PHE A 86 23.75 12.84 -35.71
CA PHE A 86 24.25 12.82 -37.09
C PHE A 86 23.68 11.56 -37.74
N ALA A 87 22.57 11.79 -38.43
CA ALA A 87 21.87 10.82 -39.23
C ALA A 87 22.68 10.53 -40.49
N GLU A 88 23.33 9.38 -40.53
CA GLU A 88 23.61 8.69 -41.78
C GLU A 88 23.47 7.18 -41.54
N GLY A 89 22.36 6.59 -41.99
CA GLY A 89 22.19 5.14 -42.08
C GLY A 89 21.17 4.54 -41.11
N ASP A 90 20.31 3.72 -41.67
CA ASP A 90 19.14 3.05 -41.10
C ASP A 90 19.33 2.37 -39.72
N TYR A 91 18.34 2.60 -38.84
CA TYR A 91 18.05 2.00 -37.52
C TYR A 91 19.13 2.04 -36.40
N ILE A 92 18.71 2.52 -35.23
CA ILE A 92 19.42 2.33 -33.96
C ILE A 92 19.01 0.96 -33.41
N GLU A 93 19.87 -0.05 -33.50
CA GLU A 93 19.79 -1.21 -32.61
C GLU A 93 20.18 -0.75 -31.21
N VAL A 94 19.18 -0.33 -30.43
CA VAL A 94 19.34 -0.30 -28.98
C VAL A 94 19.45 -1.76 -28.57
N ASP A 95 20.67 -2.22 -28.27
CA ASP A 95 20.87 -3.51 -27.62
C ASP A 95 20.32 -3.38 -26.19
N SER A 96 18.99 -3.44 -26.07
CA SER A 96 18.33 -3.70 -24.81
C SER A 96 18.65 -5.14 -24.47
N SER A 97 19.86 -5.37 -23.94
CA SER A 97 20.22 -6.60 -23.27
C SER A 97 18.99 -7.02 -22.46
N PRO A 98 18.40 -8.21 -22.70
CA PRO A 98 17.13 -8.60 -22.07
C PRO A 98 17.15 -8.36 -20.55
N ARG A 99 18.35 -8.47 -19.95
CA ARG A 99 18.64 -8.20 -18.55
C ARG A 99 18.36 -6.77 -18.11
N ILE A 100 18.59 -5.74 -18.94
CA ILE A 100 18.32 -4.33 -18.58
C ILE A 100 16.82 -4.11 -18.39
N ALA A 101 16.01 -4.55 -19.36
CA ALA A 101 14.56 -4.40 -19.32
C ALA A 101 13.97 -5.19 -18.14
N ASP A 102 14.43 -6.43 -17.93
CA ASP A 102 14.01 -7.27 -16.81
C ASP A 102 14.37 -6.65 -15.44
N THR A 103 15.57 -6.05 -15.34
CA THR A 103 16.02 -5.35 -14.13
C THR A 103 15.17 -4.11 -13.88
N ALA A 104 14.89 -3.30 -14.90
CA ALA A 104 14.03 -2.12 -14.78
C ALA A 104 12.61 -2.49 -14.33
N LEU A 105 12.03 -3.56 -14.88
CA LEU A 105 10.73 -4.08 -14.46
C LEU A 105 10.76 -4.57 -13.01
N LEU A 106 11.82 -5.26 -12.58
CA LEU A 106 11.98 -5.66 -11.18
C LEU A 106 12.01 -4.44 -10.24
N ILE A 107 12.79 -3.41 -10.57
CA ILE A 107 12.88 -2.18 -9.75
C ILE A 107 11.51 -1.50 -9.67
N LEU A 108 10.83 -1.34 -10.82
CA LEU A 108 9.51 -0.72 -10.89
C LEU A 108 8.50 -1.47 -10.01
N ARG A 109 8.44 -2.79 -10.15
CA ARG A 109 7.58 -3.66 -9.35
C ARG A 109 7.90 -3.59 -7.86
N ALA A 110 9.18 -3.66 -7.50
CA ALA A 110 9.62 -3.59 -6.11
C ALA A 110 9.27 -2.24 -5.47
N ALA A 111 9.48 -1.14 -6.18
CA ALA A 111 9.16 0.21 -5.70
C ALA A 111 7.65 0.40 -5.51
N LEU A 112 6.83 0.06 -6.52
CA LEU A 112 5.36 0.14 -6.44
C LEU A 112 4.82 -0.75 -5.33
N GLY A 113 5.26 -2.02 -5.31
CA GLY A 113 4.78 -3.02 -4.37
C GLY A 113 5.14 -2.70 -2.92
N MET A 114 6.37 -2.27 -2.66
CA MET A 114 6.79 -1.87 -1.32
C MET A 114 6.05 -0.63 -0.82
N MET A 115 5.91 0.39 -1.68
CA MET A 115 5.19 1.62 -1.35
C MET A 115 3.75 1.32 -0.92
N ILE A 116 3.01 0.54 -1.71
CA ILE A 116 1.61 0.24 -1.41
C ILE A 116 1.47 -0.72 -0.22
N PHE A 117 2.42 -1.66 -0.05
CA PHE A 117 2.45 -2.51 1.15
C PHE A 117 2.54 -1.69 2.43
N VAL A 118 3.43 -0.68 2.45
CA VAL A 118 3.59 0.22 3.60
C VAL A 118 2.30 1.01 3.86
N HIS A 119 1.58 1.42 2.82
CA HIS A 119 0.29 2.09 2.97
C HIS A 119 -0.74 1.17 3.64
N GLY A 120 -0.87 -0.07 3.17
CA GLY A 120 -1.77 -1.06 3.75
C GLY A 120 -1.39 -1.42 5.19
N TYR A 121 -0.09 -1.57 5.45
CA TYR A 121 0.43 -1.81 6.80
C TYR A 121 0.07 -0.68 7.77
N ASN A 122 0.25 0.56 7.33
CA ASN A 122 -0.10 1.72 8.15
C ASN A 122 -1.61 1.75 8.46
N LYS A 123 -2.47 1.44 7.49
CA LYS A 123 -3.92 1.31 7.69
C LYS A 123 -4.28 0.20 8.67
N ALA A 124 -3.63 -0.96 8.57
CA ALA A 124 -3.95 -2.10 9.41
C ALA A 124 -3.44 -1.93 10.86
N PHE A 125 -2.23 -1.39 11.04
CA PHE A 125 -1.49 -1.53 12.29
C PHE A 125 -1.04 -0.21 12.94
N ARG A 126 -1.06 0.91 12.22
CA ARG A 126 -0.67 2.26 12.73
C ARG A 126 -1.87 3.21 12.76
N GLY A 127 -1.70 4.42 13.32
CA GLY A 127 -2.70 5.50 13.22
C GLY A 127 -4.12 5.15 13.70
N GLY A 128 -4.26 4.42 14.81
CA GLY A 128 -5.58 3.94 15.29
C GLY A 128 -6.02 2.58 14.75
N LYS A 129 -5.18 1.91 13.95
CA LYS A 129 -5.39 0.59 13.34
C LYS A 129 -6.62 0.59 12.42
N LEU A 130 -7.06 -0.61 12.00
CA LEU A 130 -8.28 -0.78 11.20
C LEU A 130 -9.52 -0.05 11.73
N ALA A 131 -9.65 0.06 13.06
CA ALA A 131 -10.76 0.80 13.67
C ALA A 131 -10.65 2.31 13.44
N GLY A 132 -9.44 2.88 13.54
CA GLY A 132 -9.15 4.27 13.23
C GLY A 132 -9.36 4.58 11.75
N THR A 133 -8.77 3.78 10.86
CA THR A 133 -8.98 3.89 9.41
C THR A 133 -10.45 3.76 9.04
N GLY A 134 -11.18 2.85 9.69
CA GLY A 134 -12.61 2.70 9.46
C GLY A 134 -13.44 3.93 9.84
N ARG A 135 -13.08 4.63 10.93
CA ARG A 135 -13.70 5.91 11.29
C ARG A 135 -13.36 7.01 10.29
N TRP A 136 -12.11 7.07 9.84
CA TRP A 136 -11.68 8.03 8.82
C TRP A 136 -12.42 7.82 7.49
N PHE A 137 -12.54 6.58 7.02
CA PHE A 137 -13.36 6.24 5.85
C PHE A 137 -14.83 6.62 6.02
N GLN A 138 -15.42 6.40 7.20
CA GLN A 138 -16.79 6.86 7.47
C GLN A 138 -16.92 8.38 7.41
N SER A 139 -15.92 9.14 7.87
CA SER A 139 -15.95 10.60 7.80
C SER A 139 -15.96 11.16 6.38
N MET A 140 -15.50 10.36 5.40
CA MET A 140 -15.54 10.69 3.97
C MET A 140 -16.71 10.00 3.23
N GLY A 141 -17.69 9.46 3.96
CA GLY A 141 -18.89 8.86 3.37
C GLY A 141 -18.77 7.39 2.97
N MET A 142 -17.62 6.74 3.13
CA MET A 142 -17.45 5.31 2.82
C MET A 142 -18.04 4.45 3.96
N ARG A 143 -19.22 3.86 3.72
CA ARG A 143 -19.95 3.06 4.71
C ARG A 143 -20.24 1.65 4.16
N PRO A 144 -19.93 0.57 4.93
CA PRO A 144 -19.38 0.56 6.29
C PRO A 144 -17.86 0.72 6.32
N GLY A 145 -17.34 1.78 6.96
CA GLY A 145 -15.91 2.08 6.90
C GLY A 145 -14.96 1.00 7.44
N LYS A 146 -15.38 0.18 8.42
CA LYS A 146 -14.55 -0.96 8.87
C LYS A 146 -14.35 -2.02 7.79
N VAL A 147 -15.37 -2.26 6.95
CA VAL A 147 -15.29 -3.18 5.82
C VAL A 147 -14.32 -2.60 4.78
N HIS A 148 -14.51 -1.34 4.39
CA HIS A 148 -13.60 -0.66 3.47
C HIS A 148 -12.17 -0.61 3.99
N ALA A 149 -11.95 -0.36 5.28
CA ALA A 149 -10.61 -0.33 5.89
C ALA A 149 -9.93 -1.70 5.82
N THR A 150 -10.68 -2.77 6.05
CA THR A 150 -10.16 -4.14 5.97
C THR A 150 -9.83 -4.50 4.52
N LEU A 151 -10.72 -4.18 3.59
CA LEU A 151 -10.50 -4.43 2.16
C LEU A 151 -9.32 -3.61 1.63
N ALA A 152 -9.27 -2.30 1.88
CA ALA A 152 -8.17 -1.44 1.45
C ALA A 152 -6.83 -1.91 2.00
N ALA A 153 -6.73 -2.13 3.32
CA ALA A 153 -5.47 -2.57 3.92
C ALA A 153 -5.04 -3.95 3.44
N GLY A 154 -5.99 -4.90 3.32
CA GLY A 154 -5.72 -6.25 2.84
C GLY A 154 -5.28 -6.28 1.39
N THR A 155 -5.98 -5.56 0.51
CA THR A 155 -5.64 -5.48 -0.91
C THR A 155 -4.32 -4.76 -1.12
N GLU A 156 -4.05 -3.64 -0.42
CA GLU A 156 -2.78 -2.90 -0.52
C GLU A 156 -1.59 -3.76 -0.11
N MET A 157 -1.72 -4.52 0.98
CA MET A 157 -0.66 -5.44 1.41
C MET A 157 -0.53 -6.62 0.45
N GLY A 158 -1.63 -7.22 0.01
CA GLY A 158 -1.63 -8.37 -0.90
C GLY A 158 -1.01 -8.02 -2.25
N VAL A 159 -1.51 -6.96 -2.89
CA VAL A 159 -0.97 -6.42 -4.15
C VAL A 159 0.50 -6.03 -3.99
N GLY A 160 0.87 -5.42 -2.86
CA GLY A 160 2.25 -5.05 -2.59
C GLY A 160 3.21 -6.24 -2.59
N VAL A 161 2.84 -7.34 -1.92
CA VAL A 161 3.63 -8.59 -1.92
C VAL A 161 3.68 -9.22 -3.31
N LEU A 162 2.54 -9.31 -3.99
CA LEU A 162 2.44 -9.91 -5.33
C LEU A 162 3.33 -9.17 -6.34
N LEU A 163 3.33 -7.83 -6.34
CA LEU A 163 4.18 -7.04 -7.22
C LEU A 163 5.67 -7.25 -6.93
N VAL A 164 6.10 -7.17 -5.66
CA VAL A 164 7.52 -7.35 -5.30
C VAL A 164 8.04 -8.71 -5.74
N LEU A 165 7.25 -9.77 -5.54
CA LEU A 165 7.60 -11.11 -5.98
C LEU A 165 7.48 -11.32 -7.50
N GLY A 166 6.74 -10.44 -8.19
CA GLY A 166 6.36 -10.63 -9.58
C GLY A 166 5.49 -11.87 -9.76
N LEU A 167 4.53 -12.07 -8.86
CA LEU A 167 3.56 -13.16 -8.88
C LEU A 167 2.17 -12.61 -9.20
N LEU A 168 1.48 -13.23 -10.17
CA LEU A 168 0.22 -12.74 -10.73
C LEU A 168 0.31 -11.25 -11.09
N THR A 169 1.40 -10.84 -11.73
CA THR A 169 1.84 -9.44 -11.87
C THR A 169 0.78 -8.57 -12.51
N GLN A 170 0.16 -9.03 -13.61
CA GLN A 170 -0.89 -8.27 -14.30
C GLN A 170 -2.14 -8.09 -13.42
N LEU A 171 -2.52 -9.12 -12.65
CA LEU A 171 -3.64 -9.03 -11.72
C LEU A 171 -3.31 -8.12 -10.53
N ALA A 172 -2.08 -8.19 -10.02
CA ALA A 172 -1.60 -7.31 -8.96
C ALA A 172 -1.57 -5.85 -9.41
N ALA A 173 -1.07 -5.59 -10.63
CA ALA A 173 -1.07 -4.27 -11.25
C ALA A 173 -2.49 -3.73 -11.47
N ALA A 174 -3.42 -4.56 -11.96
CA ALA A 174 -4.83 -4.21 -12.07
C ALA A 174 -5.45 -3.88 -10.70
N GLY A 175 -5.11 -4.65 -9.66
CA GLY A 175 -5.49 -4.36 -8.28
C GLY A 175 -4.96 -3.01 -7.78
N LEU A 176 -3.70 -2.67 -8.12
CA LEU A 176 -3.12 -1.37 -7.77
C LEU A 176 -3.80 -0.21 -8.51
N ILE A 177 -4.11 -0.37 -9.79
CA ILE A 177 -4.88 0.61 -10.57
C ILE A 177 -6.26 0.83 -9.93
N ALA A 178 -6.97 -0.24 -9.58
CA ALA A 178 -8.27 -0.14 -8.93
C ALA A 178 -8.20 0.60 -7.58
N LEU A 179 -7.16 0.32 -6.77
CA LEU A 179 -6.90 1.06 -5.53
C LEU A 179 -6.70 2.55 -5.79
N MET A 180 -5.90 2.90 -6.81
CA MET A 180 -5.63 4.30 -7.15
C MET A 180 -6.89 5.01 -7.68
N VAL A 181 -7.72 4.35 -8.48
CA VAL A 181 -9.01 4.91 -8.94
C VAL A 181 -9.94 5.21 -7.76
N VAL A 182 -10.05 4.28 -6.81
CA VAL A 182 -10.85 4.50 -5.59
C VAL A 182 -10.27 5.63 -4.75
N ALA A 183 -8.95 5.67 -4.55
CA ALA A 183 -8.28 6.74 -3.81
C ALA A 183 -8.53 8.10 -4.46
N PHE A 184 -8.38 8.20 -5.79
CA PHE A 184 -8.68 9.41 -6.56
C PHE A 184 -10.11 9.88 -6.31
N TRP A 185 -11.09 8.99 -6.54
CA TRP A 185 -12.50 9.36 -6.50
C TRP A 185 -12.99 9.74 -5.10
N THR A 186 -12.42 9.12 -4.06
CA THR A 186 -12.89 9.29 -2.67
C THR A 186 -12.13 10.36 -1.90
N VAL A 187 -10.86 10.62 -2.22
CA VAL A 187 -9.99 11.49 -1.41
C VAL A 187 -9.40 12.65 -2.20
N HIS A 188 -9.02 12.46 -3.47
CA HIS A 188 -8.12 13.41 -4.16
C HIS A 188 -8.76 14.23 -5.27
N ARG A 189 -9.89 13.80 -5.85
CA ARG A 189 -10.50 14.45 -7.05
C ARG A 189 -10.78 15.95 -6.87
N ASP A 190 -11.11 16.37 -5.65
CA ASP A 190 -11.54 17.74 -5.34
C ASP A 190 -10.38 18.59 -4.76
N LYS A 191 -9.15 18.06 -4.70
CA LYS A 191 -7.98 18.67 -4.02
C LYS A 191 -6.95 19.29 -4.96
N GLY A 192 -7.29 19.42 -6.25
CA GLY A 192 -6.37 19.91 -7.27
C GLY A 192 -5.26 18.91 -7.62
N PHE A 193 -4.26 19.35 -8.37
CA PHE A 193 -3.23 18.46 -8.94
C PHE A 193 -2.12 18.13 -7.92
N MET A 194 -1.51 19.15 -7.30
CA MET A 194 -0.26 18.99 -6.54
C MET A 194 -0.39 18.21 -5.23
N ILE A 195 0.57 17.32 -4.95
CA ILE A 195 0.63 16.47 -3.76
C ILE A 195 0.74 17.29 -2.46
N THR A 196 1.32 18.49 -2.52
CA THR A 196 1.44 19.39 -1.37
C THR A 196 0.08 19.86 -0.84
N GLY A 197 -0.94 19.86 -1.69
CA GLY A 197 -2.35 20.09 -1.33
C GLY A 197 -3.15 18.80 -1.16
N GLU A 198 -2.49 17.65 -1.03
CA GLU A 198 -3.11 16.33 -1.12
C GLU A 198 -3.84 16.10 -2.45
N GLY A 199 -3.35 16.71 -3.54
CA GLY A 199 -3.90 16.58 -4.88
C GLY A 199 -3.73 15.19 -5.49
N TRP A 200 -4.16 15.05 -6.74
CA TRP A 200 -4.26 13.74 -7.40
C TRP A 200 -3.01 13.28 -8.16
N GLU A 201 -1.98 14.12 -8.33
CA GLU A 201 -0.81 13.81 -9.16
C GLU A 201 -0.13 12.48 -8.79
N TYR A 202 0.02 12.24 -7.48
CA TYR A 202 0.73 11.06 -6.97
C TYR A 202 -0.04 9.78 -7.27
N VAL A 203 -1.35 9.80 -7.05
CA VAL A 203 -2.25 8.66 -7.28
C VAL A 203 -2.34 8.34 -8.78
N ALA A 204 -2.40 9.37 -9.63
CA ALA A 204 -2.40 9.18 -11.08
C ALA A 204 -1.06 8.60 -11.58
N LEU A 205 0.07 9.11 -11.08
CA LEU A 205 1.38 8.60 -11.47
C LEU A 205 1.55 7.12 -11.09
N ILE A 206 1.10 6.73 -9.89
CA ILE A 206 1.09 5.31 -9.47
C ILE A 206 0.22 4.47 -10.40
N ALA A 207 -0.97 4.95 -10.77
CA ALA A 207 -1.86 4.23 -11.68
C ALA A 207 -1.22 4.03 -13.06
N VAL A 208 -0.57 5.06 -13.61
CA VAL A 208 0.14 4.98 -14.90
C VAL A 208 1.32 4.01 -14.83
N MET A 209 2.17 4.10 -13.80
CA MET A 209 3.28 3.16 -13.61
C MET A 209 2.80 1.70 -13.44
N SER A 210 1.66 1.51 -12.78
CA SER A 210 1.03 0.20 -12.65
C SER A 210 0.49 -0.30 -13.99
N LEU A 211 -0.10 0.58 -14.81
CA LEU A 211 -0.55 0.25 -16.16
C LEU A 211 0.62 -0.15 -17.06
N VAL A 212 1.73 0.58 -17.01
CA VAL A 212 2.97 0.20 -17.71
C VAL A 212 3.43 -1.19 -17.27
N THR A 213 3.41 -1.48 -15.97
CA THR A 213 3.75 -2.82 -15.44
C THR A 213 2.78 -3.90 -15.96
N ALA A 214 1.48 -3.61 -16.06
CA ALA A 214 0.50 -4.55 -16.59
C ALA A 214 0.71 -4.84 -18.09
N ILE A 215 1.09 -3.83 -18.87
CA ILE A 215 1.33 -3.93 -20.31
C ILE A 215 2.64 -4.68 -20.59
N LEU A 216 3.73 -4.30 -19.91
CA LEU A 216 5.05 -4.91 -20.12
C LEU A 216 5.17 -6.30 -19.50
N GLY A 217 4.29 -6.63 -18.54
CA GLY A 217 4.26 -7.93 -17.90
C GLY A 217 5.30 -8.09 -16.78
N PRO A 218 5.58 -9.33 -16.37
CA PRO A 218 6.34 -9.60 -15.15
C PRO A 218 7.87 -9.44 -15.30
N GLY A 219 8.41 -9.59 -16.51
CA GLY A 219 9.85 -9.70 -16.77
C GLY A 219 10.44 -11.03 -16.28
N ALA A 220 11.64 -11.39 -16.75
CA ALA A 220 12.28 -12.69 -16.43
C ALA A 220 12.67 -12.81 -14.95
N MET A 221 12.93 -11.70 -14.26
CA MET A 221 13.24 -11.67 -12.82
C MET A 221 11.97 -11.65 -11.96
N SER A 222 11.09 -12.64 -12.14
CA SER A 222 9.78 -12.74 -11.48
C SER A 222 9.40 -14.18 -11.16
N LEU A 223 8.52 -14.39 -10.17
CA LEU A 223 7.95 -15.71 -9.92
C LEU A 223 6.99 -16.15 -11.03
N ASP A 224 6.35 -15.22 -11.75
CA ASP A 224 5.51 -15.58 -12.90
C ASP A 224 6.31 -16.22 -14.03
N TYR A 225 7.55 -15.78 -14.24
CA TYR A 225 8.46 -16.38 -15.21
C TYR A 225 8.92 -17.76 -14.74
N GLU A 226 9.41 -17.86 -13.50
CA GLU A 226 9.91 -19.13 -12.94
C GLU A 226 8.83 -20.22 -12.83
N LEU A 227 7.57 -19.82 -12.58
CA LEU A 227 6.43 -20.73 -12.47
C LEU A 227 5.67 -20.93 -13.78
N GLU A 228 6.18 -20.39 -14.90
CA GLU A 228 5.54 -20.44 -16.23
C GLU A 228 4.10 -19.90 -16.25
N ILE A 229 3.78 -19.00 -15.32
CA ILE A 229 2.48 -18.31 -15.26
C ILE A 229 2.41 -17.24 -16.34
N ALA A 230 3.55 -16.59 -16.63
CA ALA A 230 3.66 -15.54 -17.64
C ALA A 230 3.05 -16.00 -18.98
N HIS A 231 3.51 -17.14 -19.50
CA HIS A 231 3.08 -17.75 -20.77
C HIS A 231 1.60 -18.15 -20.83
N ARG A 232 0.89 -18.17 -19.70
CA ARG A 232 -0.53 -18.54 -19.64
C ARG A 232 -1.46 -17.34 -19.57
N LEU A 233 -0.93 -16.15 -19.23
CA LEU A 233 -1.72 -14.94 -19.02
C LEU A 233 -1.40 -13.83 -20.03
N ASP A 234 -0.23 -13.87 -20.66
CA ASP A 234 0.15 -12.94 -21.74
C ASP A 234 -0.46 -13.31 -23.11
N GLY A 235 -0.94 -14.55 -23.28
CA GLY A 235 -1.64 -14.99 -24.48
C GLY A 235 -0.75 -15.07 -25.73
N MET A 236 0.57 -15.12 -25.55
CA MET A 236 1.58 -15.22 -26.61
C MET A 236 2.23 -16.60 -26.64
#